data_AF-A0A812KYC0-F1
#
_entry.id   AF-A0A812KYC0-F1
#
_cell.length_a   1.000
_cell.length_b   1.000
_cell.length_c   1.000
_cell.angle_alpha   90.00
_cell.angle_beta   90.00
_cell.angle_gamma   90.00
#
_symmetry.space_group_name_H-M   'P 1'
#
loop_
_entity.id
_entity.type
_entity.pdbx_description
1 polymer ?
#
loop_
_entity_poly.entity_id
_entity_poly.type
_entity_poly.pdbx_seq_one_letter_code
_entity_poly.pdbx_strand_id
1 'polypeptide(L)'
;SVGAEAILFPIDTIKLQQQVYGGSAALVAKRLLQQQGLGGLYKGLLGRLIQTITSNVGFFVWQTIFVQLSLRQLQVHEPDCQKLGTIAALVVNMLAQQFNRILTTPFDVVANVNQADPASRGFFSTFVRMARTGGAAELWRGLPVALLLSLNPALMFTLVGKLSDLIKVLRDRTTHCHLSSSDMFWISGVSKAVATLLTYPLIRAKAVIQTTGGNHLGLWGMLAEIVRKSGWLGLYQGVWIMSYKTVLFNSLMMALKQKVSLVLMQWDQYRDRKRRLTAQAELEGFRSCVTACSSLEMPWEASARGATVVYVDGSWCFLHDAQ
;
A
#
# COMPACT_ATOMS: atom_id res chain seq x y z
N SER A 1 -6.29 -3.79 -0.71
CA SER A 1 -5.95 -3.57 0.71
C SER A 1 -7.18 -3.58 1.61
N VAL A 2 -8.17 -2.73 1.35
CA VAL A 2 -9.38 -2.55 2.17
C VAL A 2 -10.14 -3.87 2.42
N GLY A 3 -10.39 -4.66 1.37
CA GLY A 3 -11.07 -5.96 1.51
C GLY A 3 -10.30 -6.98 2.38
N ALA A 4 -8.98 -7.04 2.24
CA ALA A 4 -8.14 -7.93 3.06
C ALA A 4 -8.14 -7.50 4.54
N GLU A 5 -8.12 -6.20 4.82
CA GLU A 5 -8.20 -5.67 6.19
C GLU A 5 -9.57 -5.99 6.82
N ALA A 6 -10.66 -5.89 6.04
CA ALA A 6 -11.99 -6.25 6.52
C ALA A 6 -12.12 -7.75 6.89
N ILE A 7 -11.59 -8.64 6.04
CA ILE A 7 -11.60 -10.10 6.28
C ILE A 7 -10.77 -10.47 7.51
N LEU A 8 -9.60 -9.84 7.68
CA LEU A 8 -8.67 -10.13 8.78
C LEU A 8 -8.90 -9.24 10.01
N PHE A 9 -9.97 -8.45 10.03
CA PHE A 9 -10.27 -7.51 11.09
C PHE A 9 -10.45 -8.19 12.47
N PRO A 10 -11.11 -9.36 12.59
CA PRO A 10 -11.19 -10.07 13.88
C PRO A 10 -9.82 -10.37 14.50
N ILE A 11 -8.85 -10.79 13.68
CA ILE A 11 -7.48 -11.07 14.12
C ILE A 11 -6.79 -9.77 14.53
N ASP A 12 -7.03 -8.68 13.81
CA ASP A 12 -6.51 -7.37 14.17
C ASP A 12 -7.03 -6.88 15.53
N THR A 13 -8.33 -7.08 15.81
CA THR A 13 -8.96 -6.73 17.09
C THR A 13 -8.35 -7.53 18.23
N ILE A 14 -8.18 -8.85 18.07
CA ILE A 14 -7.54 -9.69 19.08
C ILE A 14 -6.07 -9.25 19.29
N LYS A 15 -5.34 -8.98 18.21
CA LYS A 15 -3.95 -8.51 18.26
C LYS A 15 -3.84 -7.18 19.02
N LEU A 16 -4.68 -6.20 18.71
CA LEU A 16 -4.66 -4.90 19.36
C LEU A 16 -5.00 -5.01 20.85
N GLN A 17 -6.07 -5.74 21.18
CA GLN A 17 -6.47 -6.00 22.56
C GLN A 17 -5.37 -6.72 23.35
N GLN A 18 -4.71 -7.71 22.74
CA GLN A 18 -3.59 -8.41 23.37
C GLN A 18 -2.36 -7.50 23.57
N GLN A 19 -2.06 -6.61 22.62
CA GLN A 19 -0.94 -5.67 22.74
C GLN A 19 -1.20 -4.65 23.87
N VAL A 20 -2.43 -4.19 24.01
CA VAL A 20 -2.82 -3.16 24.99
C VAL A 20 -2.98 -3.74 26.40
N TYR A 21 -3.82 -4.75 26.56
CA TYR A 21 -4.20 -5.28 27.88
C TYR A 21 -3.44 -6.54 28.29
N GLY A 22 -2.68 -7.13 27.37
CA GLY A 22 -1.96 -8.38 27.61
C GLY A 22 -2.85 -9.62 27.65
N GLY A 23 -2.23 -10.75 28.02
CA GLY A 23 -2.90 -12.06 28.08
C GLY A 23 -2.71 -12.94 26.84
N SER A 24 -3.32 -14.11 26.86
CA SER A 24 -3.31 -15.05 25.72
C SER A 24 -4.34 -14.62 24.67
N ALA A 25 -4.00 -14.76 23.38
CA ALA A 25 -4.90 -14.46 22.27
C ALA A 25 -6.23 -15.22 22.38
N ALA A 26 -6.20 -16.49 22.82
CA ALA A 26 -7.40 -17.30 23.00
C ALA A 26 -8.29 -16.77 24.14
N LEU A 27 -7.67 -16.29 25.23
CA LEU A 27 -8.40 -15.69 26.36
C LEU A 27 -9.04 -14.37 25.94
N VAL A 28 -8.32 -13.53 25.20
CA VAL A 28 -8.83 -12.26 24.67
C VAL A 28 -10.00 -12.52 23.71
N ALA A 29 -9.86 -13.48 22.78
CA ALA A 29 -10.93 -13.86 21.87
C ALA A 29 -12.17 -14.37 22.62
N LYS A 30 -11.98 -15.27 23.60
CA LYS A 30 -13.07 -15.79 24.44
C LYS A 30 -13.78 -14.67 25.20
N ARG A 31 -13.03 -13.73 25.78
CA ARG A 31 -13.58 -12.58 26.51
C ARG A 31 -14.42 -11.69 25.59
N LEU A 32 -13.92 -11.37 24.39
CA LEU A 32 -14.65 -10.56 23.41
C LEU A 32 -15.95 -11.24 22.97
N LEU A 33 -15.89 -12.55 22.67
CA LEU A 33 -17.06 -13.33 22.29
C LEU A 33 -18.10 -13.42 23.41
N GLN A 34 -17.67 -13.58 24.66
CA GLN A 34 -18.58 -13.67 25.80
C GLN A 34 -19.21 -12.32 26.15
N GLN A 35 -18.48 -11.20 26.01
CA GLN A 35 -18.97 -9.88 26.41
C GLN A 35 -19.76 -9.15 25.31
N GLN A 36 -19.39 -9.35 24.04
CA GLN A 36 -19.90 -8.56 22.92
C GLN A 36 -20.39 -9.42 21.75
N GLY A 37 -20.31 -10.75 21.86
CA GLY A 37 -20.62 -11.66 20.76
C GLY A 37 -19.68 -11.50 19.57
N LEU A 38 -20.15 -11.95 18.41
CA LEU A 38 -19.41 -11.83 17.14
C LEU A 38 -19.26 -10.38 16.68
N GLY A 39 -20.19 -9.50 17.04
CA GLY A 39 -20.15 -8.07 16.71
C GLY A 39 -18.95 -7.36 17.34
N GLY A 40 -18.50 -7.81 18.52
CA GLY A 40 -17.33 -7.25 19.21
C GLY A 40 -16.02 -7.41 18.43
N LEU A 41 -15.87 -8.50 17.66
CA LEU A 41 -14.67 -8.71 16.83
C LEU A 41 -14.57 -7.71 15.68
N TYR A 42 -15.70 -7.18 15.22
CA TYR A 42 -15.82 -6.18 14.17
C TYR A 42 -16.01 -4.76 14.69
N LYS A 43 -15.95 -4.56 16.01
CA LYS A 43 -16.07 -3.24 16.61
C LYS A 43 -14.93 -2.34 16.15
N GLY A 44 -15.29 -1.20 15.58
CA GLY A 44 -14.34 -0.22 15.06
C GLY A 44 -13.90 -0.43 13.62
N LEU A 45 -14.44 -1.43 12.91
CA LEU A 45 -14.13 -1.72 11.50
C LEU A 45 -14.24 -0.46 10.63
N LEU A 46 -15.35 0.28 10.71
CA LEU A 46 -15.54 1.50 9.92
C LEU A 46 -14.39 2.50 10.11
N GLY A 47 -13.97 2.73 11.35
CA GLY A 47 -12.87 3.63 11.66
C GLY A 47 -11.53 3.15 11.08
N ARG A 48 -11.29 1.84 11.14
CA ARG A 48 -10.11 1.22 10.53
C ARG A 48 -10.10 1.32 9.01
N LEU A 49 -11.26 1.15 8.37
CA LEU A 49 -11.39 1.29 6.91
C LEU A 49 -11.17 2.74 6.48
N ILE A 50 -11.76 3.71 7.19
CA ILE A 50 -11.52 5.15 6.94
C ILE A 50 -10.02 5.43 7.04
N GLN A 51 -9.37 5.02 8.13
CA GLN A 51 -7.93 5.20 8.32
C GLN A 51 -7.12 4.55 7.18
N THR A 52 -7.47 3.34 6.77
CA THR A 52 -6.77 2.61 5.70
C THR A 52 -6.91 3.32 4.36
N ILE A 53 -8.11 3.80 4.03
CA ILE A 53 -8.38 4.54 2.79
C ILE A 53 -7.62 5.87 2.81
N THR A 54 -7.74 6.66 3.88
CA THR A 54 -7.03 7.94 4.04
C THR A 54 -5.52 7.75 3.93
N SER A 55 -4.96 6.71 4.55
CA SER A 55 -3.54 6.41 4.50
C SER A 55 -3.06 6.00 3.11
N ASN A 56 -3.85 5.20 2.38
CA ASN A 56 -3.45 4.75 1.04
C ASN A 56 -3.53 5.89 0.03
N VAL A 57 -4.63 6.64 0.02
CA VAL A 57 -4.81 7.79 -0.88
C VAL A 57 -3.76 8.85 -0.58
N GLY A 58 -3.57 9.19 0.70
CA GLY A 58 -2.57 10.15 1.13
C GLY A 58 -1.16 9.74 0.70
N PHE A 59 -0.78 8.47 0.85
CA PHE A 59 0.52 7.99 0.40
C PHE A 59 0.75 8.25 -1.10
N PHE A 60 -0.19 7.89 -1.98
CA PHE A 60 -0.03 8.10 -3.42
C PHE A 60 0.00 9.58 -3.82
N VAL A 61 -0.80 10.42 -3.15
CA VAL A 61 -0.79 11.88 -3.37
C VAL A 61 0.57 12.45 -3.00
N TRP A 62 1.07 12.17 -1.79
CA TRP A 62 2.37 12.67 -1.34
C TRP A 62 3.50 12.10 -2.17
N GLN A 63 3.47 10.81 -2.49
CA GLN A 63 4.46 10.19 -3.37
C GLN A 63 4.53 10.92 -4.71
N THR A 64 3.38 11.19 -5.34
CA THR A 64 3.31 11.89 -6.64
C THR A 64 3.90 13.30 -6.53
N ILE A 65 3.50 14.05 -5.49
CA ILE A 65 4.01 15.41 -5.25
C ILE A 65 5.53 15.39 -5.04
N PHE A 66 6.04 14.52 -4.17
CA PHE A 66 7.47 14.46 -3.85
C PHE A 66 8.31 14.01 -5.05
N VAL A 67 7.81 13.07 -5.86
CA VAL A 67 8.46 12.67 -7.12
C VAL A 67 8.50 13.84 -8.11
N GLN A 68 7.37 14.52 -8.33
CA GLN A 68 7.30 15.67 -9.23
C GLN A 68 8.22 16.82 -8.78
N LEU A 69 8.27 17.10 -7.48
CA LEU A 69 9.18 18.10 -6.92
C LEU A 69 10.65 17.71 -7.14
N SER A 70 10.99 16.44 -6.96
CA SER A 70 12.35 15.93 -7.16
C SER A 70 12.77 16.00 -8.63
N LEU A 71 11.89 15.64 -9.56
CA LEU A 71 12.14 15.74 -11.01
C LEU A 71 12.34 17.19 -11.44
N ARG A 72 11.53 18.13 -10.92
CA ARG A 72 11.68 19.57 -11.17
C ARG A 72 13.01 20.11 -10.67
N GLN A 73 13.44 19.71 -9.47
CA GLN A 73 14.73 20.13 -8.91
C GLN A 73 15.93 19.57 -9.68
N LEU A 74 15.81 18.34 -10.19
CA LEU A 74 16.86 17.69 -10.98
C LEU A 74 16.87 18.11 -12.46
N GLN A 75 15.98 19.02 -12.88
CA GLN A 75 15.83 19.50 -14.27
C GLN A 75 15.70 18.37 -15.31
N VAL A 76 15.15 17.21 -14.91
CA VAL A 76 14.92 16.10 -15.82
C VAL A 76 13.64 16.39 -16.61
N HIS A 77 13.77 16.69 -17.90
CA HIS A 77 12.66 17.12 -18.77
C HIS A 77 11.78 15.96 -19.27
N GLU A 78 11.91 14.74 -18.73
CA GLU A 78 11.06 13.62 -19.08
C GLU A 78 10.10 13.26 -17.93
N PRO A 79 8.79 13.10 -18.21
CA PRO A 79 7.75 12.83 -17.21
C PRO A 79 7.77 11.39 -16.68
N ASP A 80 8.73 10.56 -17.10
CA ASP A 80 8.74 9.14 -16.75
C ASP A 80 9.39 8.88 -15.39
N CYS A 81 8.57 8.35 -14.47
CA CYS A 81 8.91 7.98 -13.09
C CYS A 81 10.11 7.00 -12.94
N GLN A 82 10.67 6.49 -14.04
CA GLN A 82 11.72 5.46 -14.05
C GLN A 82 13.16 5.97 -13.95
N LYS A 83 13.42 7.28 -14.09
CA LYS A 83 14.80 7.82 -14.11
C LYS A 83 15.30 8.44 -12.80
N LEU A 84 14.59 8.32 -11.67
CA LEU A 84 15.24 8.54 -10.38
C LEU A 84 16.15 7.34 -10.08
N GLY A 85 17.44 7.61 -9.82
CA GLY A 85 18.34 6.57 -9.31
C GLY A 85 17.71 5.86 -8.11
N THR A 86 17.90 4.54 -8.00
CA THR A 86 17.20 3.68 -7.02
C THR A 86 17.25 4.24 -5.60
N ILE A 87 18.39 4.80 -5.19
CA ILE A 87 18.58 5.42 -3.87
C ILE A 87 17.72 6.68 -3.71
N ALA A 88 17.71 7.57 -4.71
CA ALA A 88 16.91 8.78 -4.69
C ALA A 88 15.41 8.45 -4.63
N ALA A 89 14.95 7.48 -5.43
CA ALA A 89 13.57 7.01 -5.39
C ALA A 89 13.19 6.46 -4.00
N LEU A 90 14.08 5.69 -3.35
CA LEU A 90 13.85 5.18 -2.00
C LEU A 90 13.75 6.31 -0.97
N VAL A 91 14.62 7.31 -1.04
CA VAL A 91 14.57 8.48 -0.13
C VAL A 91 13.29 9.28 -0.32
N VAL A 92 12.90 9.55 -1.57
CA VAL A 92 11.65 10.25 -1.91
C VAL A 92 10.43 9.50 -1.38
N ASN A 93 10.38 8.17 -1.58
CA ASN A 93 9.31 7.33 -1.04
C ASN A 93 9.29 7.34 0.49
N MET A 94 10.46 7.32 1.14
CA MET A 94 10.58 7.39 2.59
C MET A 94 10.04 8.71 3.14
N LEU A 95 10.41 9.84 2.53
CA LEU A 95 9.95 11.18 2.92
C LEU A 95 8.45 11.34 2.72
N ALA A 96 7.92 10.92 1.57
CA ALA A 96 6.48 10.90 1.30
C ALA A 96 5.73 10.08 2.35
N GLN A 97 6.27 8.92 2.74
CA GLN A 97 5.68 8.07 3.76
C GLN A 97 5.71 8.71 5.16
N GLN A 98 6.77 9.43 5.53
CA GLN A 98 6.82 10.15 6.81
C GLN A 98 5.82 11.31 6.83
N PHE A 99 5.73 12.06 5.74
CA PHE A 99 4.79 13.17 5.64
C PHE A 99 3.34 12.67 5.70
N ASN A 100 3.02 11.61 4.95
CA ASN A 100 1.72 10.95 5.03
C ASN A 100 1.41 10.52 6.47
N ARG A 101 2.40 9.95 7.18
CA ARG A 101 2.22 9.51 8.58
C ARG A 101 1.88 10.68 9.51
N ILE A 102 2.49 11.84 9.35
CA ILE A 102 2.15 13.05 10.14
C ILE A 102 0.66 13.39 9.97
N LEU A 103 0.14 13.33 8.74
CA LEU A 103 -1.25 13.67 8.46
C LEU A 103 -2.25 12.56 8.84
N THR A 104 -1.85 11.30 8.76
CA THR A 104 -2.74 10.16 9.00
C THR A 104 -2.74 9.67 10.45
N THR A 105 -1.79 10.13 11.28
CA THR A 105 -1.69 9.70 12.69
C THR A 105 -2.98 9.95 13.48
N PRO A 106 -3.69 11.10 13.34
CA PRO A 106 -5.00 11.29 13.97
C PRO A 106 -6.00 10.18 13.67
N PHE A 107 -6.03 9.70 12.42
CA PHE A 107 -6.94 8.62 12.01
C PHE A 107 -6.50 7.26 12.60
N ASP A 108 -5.19 7.00 12.67
CA ASP A 108 -4.62 5.79 13.31
C ASP A 108 -4.96 5.75 14.79
N VAL A 109 -4.76 6.87 15.50
CA VAL A 109 -5.07 6.99 16.94
C VAL A 109 -6.56 6.77 17.18
N VAL A 110 -7.44 7.48 16.47
CA VAL A 110 -8.89 7.35 16.68
C VAL A 110 -9.40 5.97 16.29
N ALA A 111 -8.86 5.35 15.23
CA ALA A 111 -9.22 3.98 14.87
C ALA A 111 -8.83 2.98 15.97
N ASN A 112 -7.61 3.08 16.51
CA ASN A 112 -7.13 2.18 17.56
C ASN A 112 -7.90 2.35 18.87
N VAL A 113 -8.27 3.58 19.24
CA VAL A 113 -9.14 3.84 20.41
C VAL A 113 -10.53 3.27 20.18
N ASN A 114 -11.13 3.55 19.03
CA ASN A 114 -12.48 3.10 18.70
C ASN A 114 -12.60 1.56 18.62
N GLN A 115 -11.54 0.88 18.19
CA GLN A 115 -11.46 -0.58 18.13
C GLN A 115 -11.19 -1.21 19.50
N ALA A 116 -10.43 -0.54 20.37
CA ALA A 116 -10.05 -1.07 21.66
C ALA A 116 -11.06 -0.78 22.79
N ASP A 117 -11.84 0.31 22.69
CA ASP A 117 -12.79 0.77 23.71
C ASP A 117 -14.20 0.16 23.49
N PRO A 118 -14.67 -0.76 24.36
CA PRO A 118 -16.01 -1.32 24.31
C PRO A 118 -17.13 -0.29 24.48
N ALA A 119 -16.86 0.86 25.10
CA ALA A 119 -17.84 1.93 25.30
C ALA A 119 -17.85 2.96 24.16
N SER A 120 -16.97 2.81 23.16
CA SER A 120 -16.94 3.72 22.02
C SER A 120 -18.29 3.72 21.27
N ARG A 121 -18.79 4.93 20.99
CA ARG A 121 -19.99 5.22 20.20
C ARG A 121 -19.70 5.36 18.69
N GLY A 122 -18.48 5.04 18.25
CA GLY A 122 -18.06 5.12 16.84
C GLY A 122 -16.86 6.05 16.59
N PHE A 123 -16.43 6.10 15.33
CA PHE A 123 -15.19 6.79 14.93
C PHE A 123 -15.27 8.30 15.13
N PHE A 124 -16.30 8.97 14.58
CA PHE A 124 -16.44 10.43 14.66
C PHE A 124 -16.71 10.93 16.09
N SER A 125 -17.52 10.19 16.86
CA SER A 125 -17.76 10.52 18.27
C SER A 125 -16.49 10.37 19.09
N THR A 126 -15.67 9.34 18.82
CA THR A 126 -14.35 9.19 19.43
C THR A 126 -13.41 10.32 19.03
N PHE A 127 -13.37 10.71 17.74
CA PHE A 127 -12.56 11.82 17.26
C PHE A 127 -12.88 13.12 18.01
N VAL A 128 -14.16 13.49 18.05
CA VAL A 128 -14.62 14.72 18.71
C VAL A 128 -14.37 14.66 20.22
N ARG A 129 -14.60 13.50 20.86
CA ARG A 129 -14.31 13.28 22.28
C ARG A 129 -12.83 13.51 22.58
N MET A 130 -11.93 12.92 21.81
CA MET A 130 -10.49 13.08 21.99
C MET A 130 -10.05 14.52 21.78
N ALA A 131 -10.48 15.16 20.69
CA ALA A 131 -10.12 16.55 20.38
C ALA A 131 -10.61 17.54 21.47
N ARG A 132 -11.78 17.30 22.07
CA ARG A 132 -12.33 18.16 23.14
C ARG A 132 -11.69 17.92 24.50
N THR A 133 -11.40 16.68 24.85
CA THR A 133 -10.88 16.31 26.19
C THR A 133 -9.38 16.53 26.34
N GLY A 134 -8.59 16.12 25.34
CA GLY A 134 -7.12 16.18 25.37
C GLY A 134 -6.52 17.22 24.43
N GLY A 135 -7.34 17.98 23.71
CA GLY A 135 -6.90 18.92 22.69
C GLY A 135 -6.42 18.22 21.40
N ALA A 136 -5.91 19.03 20.47
CA ALA A 136 -5.42 18.53 19.18
C ALA A 136 -4.22 17.59 19.33
N ALA A 137 -3.28 17.89 20.26
CA ALA A 137 -2.04 17.12 20.44
C ALA A 137 -2.29 15.64 20.77
N GLU A 138 -3.41 15.32 21.43
CA GLU A 138 -3.77 13.95 21.78
C GLU A 138 -4.00 13.07 20.55
N LEU A 139 -4.41 13.66 19.42
CA LEU A 139 -4.58 12.95 18.15
C LEU A 139 -3.23 12.53 17.52
N TRP A 140 -2.11 13.16 17.92
CA TRP A 140 -0.76 12.82 17.46
C TRP A 140 0.04 12.01 18.46
N ARG A 141 -0.58 11.51 19.53
CA ARG A 141 0.12 10.65 20.50
C ARG A 141 0.71 9.41 19.82
N GLY A 142 1.94 9.08 20.20
CA GLY A 142 2.69 8.00 19.58
C GLY A 142 3.32 8.33 18.22
N LEU A 143 3.16 9.55 17.67
CA LEU A 143 3.88 9.98 16.47
C LEU A 143 5.41 9.83 16.60
N PRO A 144 6.08 10.28 17.69
CA PRO A 144 7.53 10.14 17.81
C PRO A 144 7.97 8.67 17.75
N VAL A 145 7.22 7.79 18.40
CA VAL A 145 7.47 6.34 18.37
C VAL A 145 7.28 5.83 16.94
N ALA A 146 6.19 6.23 16.26
CA ALA A 146 5.93 5.83 14.89
C ALA A 146 6.99 6.31 13.89
N LEU A 147 7.58 7.49 14.10
CA LEU A 147 8.71 8.00 13.31
C LEU A 147 9.98 7.19 13.59
N LEU A 148 10.26 6.84 14.85
CA LEU A 148 11.39 5.97 15.19
C LEU A 148 11.26 4.57 14.56
N LEU A 149 10.06 3.98 14.57
CA LEU A 149 9.78 2.71 13.90
C LEU A 149 9.99 2.76 12.38
N SER A 150 10.05 3.94 11.77
CA SER A 150 10.34 4.05 10.34
C SER A 150 11.77 3.65 9.99
N LEU A 151 12.66 3.54 10.97
CA LEU A 151 14.03 3.05 10.79
C LEU A 151 14.10 1.52 10.71
N ASN A 152 13.00 0.80 10.93
CA ASN A 152 12.97 -0.67 10.87
C ASN A 152 13.47 -1.24 9.52
N PRO A 153 13.10 -0.69 8.35
CA PRO A 153 13.67 -1.12 7.07
C PRO A 153 15.19 -0.92 6.99
N ALA A 154 15.73 0.17 7.53
CA ALA A 154 17.18 0.42 7.55
C ALA A 154 17.90 -0.64 8.41
N LEU A 155 17.33 -0.98 9.58
CA LEU A 155 17.83 -2.07 10.41
C LEU A 155 17.78 -3.41 9.67
N MET A 156 16.65 -3.72 9.01
CA MET A 156 16.49 -4.93 8.22
C MET A 156 17.54 -5.04 7.10
N PHE A 157 17.72 -3.99 6.28
CA PHE A 157 18.70 -4.02 5.19
C PHE A 157 20.14 -4.12 5.69
N THR A 158 20.44 -3.50 6.83
CA THR A 158 21.75 -3.64 7.49
C THR A 158 21.99 -5.09 7.90
N LEU A 159 21.00 -5.74 8.52
CA LEU A 159 21.08 -7.16 8.89
C LEU A 159 21.21 -8.07 7.67
N VAL A 160 20.49 -7.78 6.59
CA VAL A 160 20.60 -8.52 5.32
C VAL A 160 22.03 -8.42 4.77
N GLY A 161 22.63 -7.23 4.73
CA GLY A 161 24.00 -7.04 4.28
C GLY A 161 25.00 -7.82 5.14
N LYS A 162 24.95 -7.65 6.46
CA LYS A 162 25.86 -8.33 7.40
C LYS A 162 25.72 -9.85 7.36
N LEU A 163 24.50 -10.38 7.27
CA LEU A 163 24.27 -11.82 7.20
C LEU A 163 24.68 -12.40 5.84
N SER A 164 24.50 -11.64 4.75
CA SER A 164 25.00 -11.98 3.42
C SER A 164 26.53 -12.10 3.41
N ASP A 165 27.22 -11.14 4.02
CA ASP A 165 28.68 -11.14 4.12
C ASP A 165 29.18 -12.30 4.98
N LEU A 166 28.53 -12.56 6.12
CA LEU A 166 28.85 -13.69 7.00
C LEU A 166 28.74 -15.04 6.27
N ILE A 167 27.67 -15.26 5.51
CA ILE A 167 27.46 -16.52 4.77
C ILE A 167 28.50 -16.70 3.66
N LYS A 168 28.88 -15.61 2.97
CA LYS A 168 29.95 -15.66 1.96
C LYS A 168 31.29 -16.08 2.57
N VAL A 169 31.63 -15.55 3.74
CA VAL A 169 32.84 -15.92 4.49
C VAL A 169 32.78 -17.37 4.97
N LEU A 170 31.66 -17.81 5.55
CA LEU A 170 31.50 -19.18 6.05
C LEU A 170 31.58 -20.25 4.94
N ARG A 171 31.23 -19.91 3.70
CA ARG A 171 31.26 -20.84 2.56
C ARG A 171 32.64 -20.88 1.88
N ASP A 172 33.62 -20.14 2.38
CA ASP A 172 34.99 -19.99 1.83
C ASP A 172 35.00 -19.77 0.31
N ARG A 173 33.97 -19.05 -0.19
CA ARG A 173 33.86 -18.70 -1.60
C ARG A 173 34.22 -17.24 -1.75
N THR A 174 35.31 -17.01 -2.48
CA THR A 174 35.74 -15.70 -2.98
C THR A 174 34.58 -14.80 -3.38
N THR A 175 34.80 -13.50 -3.17
CA THR A 175 33.93 -12.31 -3.33
C THR A 175 33.00 -12.23 -4.56
N HIS A 176 33.09 -13.15 -5.51
CA HIS A 176 32.30 -13.20 -6.75
C HIS A 176 31.14 -14.21 -6.74
N CYS A 177 30.85 -14.87 -5.61
CA CYS A 177 29.73 -15.80 -5.54
C CYS A 177 28.39 -15.04 -5.39
N HIS A 178 27.56 -15.07 -6.44
CA HIS A 178 26.18 -14.62 -6.36
C HIS A 178 25.41 -15.52 -5.39
N LEU A 179 24.74 -14.92 -4.40
CA LEU A 179 23.85 -15.63 -3.48
C LEU A 179 22.66 -16.19 -4.27
N SER A 180 22.34 -17.46 -4.05
CA SER A 180 21.16 -18.07 -4.65
C SER A 180 19.88 -17.36 -4.19
N SER A 181 18.82 -17.43 -4.98
CA SER A 181 17.49 -16.93 -4.61
C SER A 181 16.99 -17.54 -3.29
N SER A 182 17.33 -18.81 -3.02
CA SER A 182 17.00 -19.48 -1.75
C SER A 182 17.80 -18.93 -0.57
N ASP A 183 19.09 -18.65 -0.76
CA ASP A 183 19.95 -18.04 0.25
C ASP A 183 19.40 -16.63 0.60
N MET A 184 19.11 -15.81 -0.41
CA MET A 184 18.54 -14.48 -0.22
C MET A 184 17.16 -14.50 0.45
N PHE A 185 16.34 -15.52 0.17
CA PHE A 185 15.05 -15.72 0.82
C PHE A 185 15.23 -15.92 2.34
N TRP A 186 16.09 -16.86 2.74
CA TRP A 186 16.33 -17.13 4.16
C TRP A 186 17.03 -15.97 4.87
N ILE A 187 18.04 -15.38 4.25
CA ILE A 187 18.73 -14.20 4.79
C ILE A 187 17.75 -13.06 5.05
N SER A 188 16.88 -12.76 4.08
CA SER A 188 15.88 -11.70 4.21
C SER A 188 14.83 -12.04 5.27
N GLY A 189 14.39 -13.30 5.32
CA GLY A 189 13.42 -13.78 6.30
C GLY A 189 13.93 -13.67 7.74
N VAL A 190 15.13 -14.21 8.01
CA VAL A 190 15.76 -14.17 9.34
C VAL A 190 16.06 -12.73 9.74
N SER A 191 16.63 -11.93 8.84
CA SER A 191 16.92 -10.52 9.11
C SER A 191 15.67 -9.74 9.48
N LYS A 192 14.56 -9.98 8.78
CA LYS A 192 13.26 -9.35 9.08
C LYS A 192 12.70 -9.81 10.43
N ALA A 193 12.83 -11.10 10.76
CA ALA A 193 12.38 -11.63 12.05
C ALA A 193 13.17 -10.99 13.20
N VAL A 194 14.49 -10.96 13.12
CA VAL A 194 15.36 -10.34 14.13
C VAL A 194 15.09 -8.84 14.25
N ALA A 195 15.00 -8.10 13.13
CA ALA A 195 14.66 -6.67 13.15
C ALA A 195 13.29 -6.42 13.81
N THR A 196 12.30 -7.27 13.52
CA THR A 196 10.97 -7.17 14.12
C THR A 196 11.02 -7.46 15.62
N LEU A 197 11.78 -8.47 16.06
CA LEU A 197 11.93 -8.77 17.49
C LEU A 197 12.58 -7.61 18.24
N LEU A 198 13.67 -7.04 17.70
CA LEU A 198 14.36 -5.90 18.30
C LEU A 198 13.46 -4.65 18.38
N THR A 199 12.63 -4.43 17.37
CA THR A 199 11.72 -3.27 17.32
C THR A 199 10.37 -3.53 17.98
N TYR A 200 10.05 -4.78 18.34
CA TYR A 200 8.75 -5.16 18.88
C TYR A 200 8.35 -4.42 20.16
N PRO A 201 9.23 -4.18 21.14
CA PRO A 201 8.91 -3.38 22.31
C PRO A 201 8.35 -1.99 21.93
N LEU A 202 8.90 -1.37 20.89
CA LEU A 202 8.44 -0.08 20.37
C LEU A 202 7.09 -0.21 19.63
N ILE A 203 6.88 -1.29 18.88
CA ILE A 203 5.59 -1.59 18.23
C ILE A 203 4.49 -1.71 19.29
N ARG A 204 4.75 -2.46 20.37
CA ARG A 204 3.81 -2.61 21.47
C ARG A 204 3.58 -1.27 22.18
N ALA A 205 4.63 -0.54 22.55
CA ALA A 205 4.51 0.76 23.20
C ALA A 205 3.70 1.75 22.36
N LYS A 206 3.91 1.78 21.02
CA LYS A 206 3.11 2.58 20.10
C LYS A 206 1.62 2.22 20.22
N ALA A 207 1.28 0.94 20.14
CA ALA A 207 -0.12 0.49 20.22
C ALA A 207 -0.77 0.90 21.54
N VAL A 208 -0.07 0.74 22.68
CA VAL A 208 -0.58 1.15 23.99
C VAL A 208 -0.78 2.67 24.05
N ILE A 209 0.22 3.47 23.68
CA ILE A 209 0.16 4.94 23.70
C ILE A 209 -1.00 5.46 22.84
N GLN A 210 -1.18 4.91 21.63
CA GLN A 210 -2.26 5.34 20.74
C GLN A 210 -3.65 4.98 21.28
N THR A 211 -3.78 3.87 22.01
CA THR A 211 -5.06 3.40 22.53
C THR A 211 -5.42 4.00 23.89
N THR A 212 -4.59 3.84 24.92
CA THR A 212 -4.97 4.19 26.30
C THR A 212 -4.76 5.65 26.64
N GLY A 213 -3.95 6.36 25.85
CA GLY A 213 -3.37 7.63 26.30
C GLY A 213 -2.24 7.38 27.29
N GLY A 214 -1.38 8.38 27.47
CA GLY A 214 -0.18 8.24 28.30
C GLY A 214 1.03 9.06 27.85
N ASN A 215 0.83 10.14 27.07
CA ASN A 215 1.93 10.98 26.58
C ASN A 215 2.77 11.60 27.73
N HIS A 216 2.24 11.63 28.96
CA HIS A 216 2.91 12.17 30.15
C HIS A 216 4.18 11.38 30.54
N LEU A 217 4.25 10.08 30.22
CA LEU A 217 5.35 9.20 30.61
C LEU A 217 6.46 9.12 29.54
N GLY A 218 6.17 9.56 28.31
CA GLY A 218 7.03 9.34 27.15
C GLY A 218 7.19 7.86 26.78
N LEU A 219 7.99 7.58 25.74
CA LEU A 219 8.26 6.21 25.27
C LEU A 219 8.87 5.33 26.38
N TRP A 220 9.88 5.86 27.05
CA TRP A 220 10.63 5.11 28.06
C TRP A 220 9.79 4.83 29.30
N GLY A 221 8.97 5.78 29.75
CA GLY A 221 8.04 5.55 30.86
C GLY A 221 6.97 4.52 30.50
N MET A 222 6.45 4.52 29.28
CA MET A 222 5.52 3.47 28.82
C MET A 222 6.18 2.09 28.80
N LEU A 223 7.42 1.97 28.31
CA LEU A 223 8.16 0.71 28.34
C LEU A 223 8.39 0.23 29.78
N ALA A 224 8.80 1.13 30.67
CA ALA A 224 8.99 0.82 32.09
C ALA A 224 7.68 0.38 32.76
N GLU A 225 6.56 1.04 32.46
CA GLU A 225 5.25 0.67 32.98
C GLU A 225 4.80 -0.72 32.48
N ILE A 226 5.05 -1.02 31.21
CA ILE A 226 4.78 -2.35 30.64
C ILE A 226 5.61 -3.41 31.38
N VAL A 227 6.90 -3.17 31.58
CA VAL A 227 7.78 -4.11 32.30
C VAL A 227 7.33 -4.27 33.75
N ARG A 228 6.90 -3.19 34.40
CA ARG A 228 6.37 -3.24 35.78
C ARG A 228 5.07 -4.03 35.89
N LYS A 229 4.18 -3.92 34.90
CA LYS A 229 2.86 -4.60 34.90
C LYS A 229 2.91 -6.05 34.44
N SER A 230 3.77 -6.40 33.49
CA SER A 230 3.75 -7.70 32.81
C SER A 230 5.13 -8.38 32.71
N GLY A 231 6.15 -7.81 33.33
CA GLY A 231 7.53 -8.28 33.23
C GLY A 231 8.17 -8.03 31.85
N TRP A 232 9.42 -8.47 31.70
CA TRP A 232 10.19 -8.34 30.45
C TRP A 232 9.56 -9.08 29.27
N LEU A 233 9.04 -10.28 29.51
CA LEU A 233 8.29 -11.05 28.50
C LEU A 233 6.99 -10.36 28.09
N GLY A 234 6.45 -9.50 28.96
CA GLY A 234 5.33 -8.63 28.65
C GLY A 234 5.57 -7.83 27.38
N LEU A 235 6.76 -7.25 27.18
CA LEU A 235 7.08 -6.42 26.00
C LEU A 235 6.78 -7.13 24.67
N TYR A 236 6.81 -8.47 24.65
CA TYR A 236 6.61 -9.31 23.47
C TYR A 236 5.17 -9.86 23.32
N GLN A 237 4.24 -9.45 24.19
CA GLN A 237 2.84 -9.85 24.08
C GLN A 237 2.23 -9.36 22.76
N GLY A 238 1.68 -10.31 22.00
CA GLY A 238 1.09 -10.08 20.68
C GLY A 238 2.01 -10.34 19.49
N VAL A 239 3.31 -10.68 19.69
CA VAL A 239 4.26 -10.85 18.58
C VAL A 239 3.87 -11.98 17.63
N TRP A 240 3.37 -13.08 18.19
CA TRP A 240 2.94 -14.24 17.42
C TRP A 240 1.70 -13.95 16.60
N ILE A 241 0.63 -13.41 17.21
CA ILE A 241 -0.59 -13.07 16.47
C ILE A 241 -0.33 -11.97 15.44
N MET A 242 0.55 -11.01 15.73
CA MET A 242 0.99 -10.02 14.75
C MET A 242 1.66 -10.70 13.54
N SER A 243 2.60 -11.62 13.79
CA SER A 243 3.31 -12.36 12.74
C SER A 243 2.33 -13.16 11.87
N TYR A 244 1.41 -13.89 12.49
CA TYR A 244 0.35 -14.61 11.78
C TYR A 244 -0.54 -13.67 10.95
N LYS A 245 -1.02 -12.57 11.54
CA LYS A 245 -1.82 -11.56 10.82
C LYS A 245 -1.05 -11.04 9.60
N THR A 246 0.23 -10.70 9.76
CA THR A 246 1.05 -10.14 8.69
C THR A 246 1.23 -11.12 7.54
N VAL A 247 1.51 -12.40 7.83
CA VAL A 247 1.62 -13.43 6.78
C VAL A 247 0.29 -13.59 6.05
N LEU A 248 -0.82 -13.76 6.78
CA LEU A 248 -2.15 -13.91 6.18
C LEU A 248 -2.53 -12.69 5.33
N PHE A 249 -2.29 -11.48 5.83
CA PHE A 249 -2.59 -10.25 5.12
C PHE A 249 -1.81 -10.14 3.82
N ASN A 250 -0.51 -10.44 3.84
CA ASN A 250 0.33 -10.38 2.64
C ASN A 250 -0.08 -11.44 1.62
N SER A 251 -0.35 -12.68 2.05
CA SER A 251 -0.80 -13.76 1.18
C SER A 251 -2.15 -13.43 0.53
N LEU A 252 -3.12 -12.96 1.32
CA LEU A 252 -4.44 -12.57 0.82
C LEU A 252 -4.34 -11.36 -0.13
N MET A 253 -3.54 -10.35 0.21
CA MET A 253 -3.29 -9.20 -0.66
C MET A 253 -2.71 -9.62 -2.00
N MET A 254 -1.72 -10.52 -2.00
CA MET A 254 -1.06 -10.98 -3.22
C MET A 254 -2.03 -11.77 -4.11
N ALA A 255 -2.81 -12.67 -3.52
CA ALA A 255 -3.85 -13.42 -4.23
C ALA A 255 -4.90 -12.49 -4.86
N LEU A 256 -5.38 -11.50 -4.09
CA LEU A 256 -6.32 -10.50 -4.59
C LEU A 256 -5.70 -9.66 -5.71
N LYS A 257 -4.43 -9.23 -5.56
CA LYS A 257 -3.71 -8.46 -6.57
C LYS A 257 -3.58 -9.24 -7.88
N GLN A 258 -3.24 -10.53 -7.81
CA GLN A 258 -3.15 -11.40 -8.99
C GLN A 258 -4.51 -11.54 -9.68
N LYS A 259 -5.58 -11.80 -8.92
CA LYS A 259 -6.94 -11.90 -9.48
C LYS A 259 -7.39 -10.60 -10.16
N VAL A 260 -7.21 -9.46 -9.51
CA VAL A 260 -7.54 -8.14 -10.09
C VAL A 260 -6.70 -7.86 -11.33
N SER A 261 -5.40 -8.16 -11.30
CA SER A 261 -4.52 -7.98 -12.47
C SER A 261 -4.98 -8.81 -13.66
N LEU A 262 -5.41 -10.06 -13.44
CA LEU A 262 -5.93 -10.91 -14.51
C LEU A 262 -7.23 -10.37 -15.11
N VAL A 263 -8.15 -9.90 -14.26
CA VAL A 263 -9.41 -9.30 -14.73
C VAL A 263 -9.14 -8.01 -15.52
N LEU A 264 -8.22 -7.17 -15.05
CA LEU A 264 -7.83 -5.95 -15.77
C LEU A 264 -7.18 -6.29 -17.12
N MET A 265 -6.29 -7.28 -17.16
CA MET A 265 -5.68 -7.75 -18.42
C MET A 265 -6.73 -8.28 -19.40
N GLN A 266 -7.70 -9.07 -18.92
CA GLN A 266 -8.82 -9.55 -19.75
C GLN A 266 -9.68 -8.39 -20.26
N TRP A 267 -9.94 -7.40 -19.42
CA TRP A 267 -10.74 -6.23 -19.79
C TRP A 267 -10.02 -5.34 -20.81
N ASP A 268 -8.70 -5.17 -20.67
CA ASP A 268 -7.86 -4.43 -21.60
C ASP A 268 -7.79 -5.14 -22.95
N GLN A 269 -7.59 -6.46 -22.96
CA GLN A 269 -7.65 -7.30 -24.16
C GLN A 269 -9.02 -7.21 -24.85
N TYR A 270 -10.12 -7.23 -24.08
CA TYR A 270 -11.46 -7.06 -24.63
C TYR A 270 -11.65 -5.67 -25.25
N ARG A 271 -11.19 -4.62 -24.56
CA ARG A 271 -11.25 -3.23 -25.03
C ARG A 271 -10.47 -3.04 -26.32
N ASP A 272 -9.26 -3.57 -26.40
CA ASP A 272 -8.42 -3.51 -27.60
C ASP A 272 -8.99 -4.32 -28.75
N ARG A 273 -9.52 -5.51 -28.47
CA ARG A 273 -10.21 -6.31 -29.49
C ARG A 273 -11.42 -5.57 -30.05
N LYS A 274 -12.23 -4.94 -29.20
CA LYS A 274 -13.39 -4.15 -29.64
C LYS A 274 -12.95 -2.97 -30.52
N ARG A 275 -11.91 -2.23 -30.11
CA ARG A 275 -11.33 -1.13 -30.90
C ARG A 275 -10.87 -1.60 -32.29
N ARG A 276 -10.18 -2.74 -32.37
CA ARG A 276 -9.73 -3.32 -33.65
C ARG A 276 -10.90 -3.72 -34.55
N LEU A 277 -11.93 -4.35 -33.99
CA LEU A 277 -13.13 -4.73 -34.75
C LEU A 277 -13.89 -3.51 -35.27
N THR A 278 -14.03 -2.45 -34.46
CA THR A 278 -14.66 -1.20 -34.90
C THR A 278 -13.85 -0.54 -36.02
N ALA A 279 -12.53 -0.45 -35.88
CA ALA A 279 -11.66 0.11 -36.93
C ALA A 279 -11.71 -0.73 -38.22
N GLN A 280 -11.78 -2.07 -38.11
CA GLN A 280 -11.96 -2.94 -39.28
C GLN A 280 -13.32 -2.74 -39.95
N ALA A 281 -14.41 -2.62 -39.18
CA ALA A 281 -15.74 -2.36 -39.73
C ALA A 281 -15.85 -0.98 -40.40
N GLU A 282 -15.18 0.04 -39.86
CA GLU A 282 -15.06 1.37 -40.49
C GLU A 282 -14.26 1.29 -41.80
N LEU A 283 -13.16 0.55 -41.83
CA LEU A 283 -12.36 0.31 -43.03
C LEU A 283 -13.14 -0.49 -44.09
N GLU A 284 -13.90 -1.51 -43.69
CA GLU A 284 -14.74 -2.30 -44.60
C GLU A 284 -15.93 -1.51 -45.13
N GLY A 285 -16.59 -0.73 -44.28
CA GLY A 285 -17.63 0.22 -44.67
C GLY A 285 -17.09 1.23 -45.69
N PHE A 286 -15.90 1.80 -45.41
CA PHE A 286 -15.20 2.67 -46.35
C PHE A 286 -14.88 1.97 -47.68
N ARG A 287 -14.32 0.75 -47.64
CA ARG A 287 -14.07 -0.06 -48.86
C ARG A 287 -15.34 -0.35 -49.66
N SER A 288 -16.47 -0.59 -48.99
CA SER A 288 -17.75 -0.86 -49.66
C SER A 288 -18.36 0.37 -50.34
N CYS A 289 -18.01 1.58 -49.90
CA CYS A 289 -18.40 2.85 -50.53
C CYS A 289 -17.45 3.27 -51.67
N VAL A 290 -16.27 2.67 -51.76
CA VAL A 290 -15.28 2.96 -52.81
C VAL A 290 -15.40 1.92 -53.92
N THR A 291 -16.20 2.23 -54.94
CA THR A 291 -16.21 1.47 -56.19
C THR A 291 -14.99 1.87 -57.00
N ALA A 292 -13.98 0.99 -57.11
CA ALA A 292 -12.88 1.22 -58.03
C ALA A 292 -13.39 1.10 -59.46
N CYS A 293 -13.78 2.23 -60.07
CA CYS A 293 -14.06 2.28 -61.50
C CYS A 293 -12.73 2.07 -62.24
N SER A 294 -12.50 0.86 -62.73
CA SER A 294 -11.48 0.60 -63.76
C SER A 294 -11.97 1.03 -65.14
N SER A 295 -12.61 2.20 -65.24
CA SER A 295 -13.04 2.75 -66.52
C SER A 295 -11.96 3.70 -67.02
N LEU A 296 -11.75 3.71 -68.34
CA LEU A 296 -10.99 4.74 -69.08
C LEU A 296 -11.58 6.15 -68.95
N GLU A 297 -12.49 6.36 -68.02
CA GLU A 297 -13.27 7.57 -67.86
C GLU A 297 -12.46 8.60 -67.08
N MET A 298 -12.38 9.81 -67.61
CA MET A 298 -11.56 10.85 -67.03
C MET A 298 -12.18 11.37 -65.72
N PRO A 299 -11.39 11.66 -64.67
CA PRO A 299 -11.88 12.03 -63.35
C PRO A 299 -12.92 13.17 -63.32
N TRP A 300 -12.79 14.16 -64.21
CA TRP A 300 -13.71 15.30 -64.28
C TRP A 300 -15.08 14.96 -64.88
N GLU A 301 -15.18 13.92 -65.73
CA GLU A 301 -16.46 13.44 -66.29
C GLU A 301 -17.27 12.68 -65.23
N ALA A 302 -16.59 11.98 -64.32
CA ALA A 302 -17.21 11.36 -63.16
C ALA A 302 -17.75 12.41 -62.17
N SER A 303 -16.96 13.46 -61.89
CA SER A 303 -17.40 14.56 -61.02
C SER A 303 -18.60 15.32 -61.57
N ALA A 304 -18.70 15.51 -62.90
CA ALA A 304 -19.80 16.22 -63.54
C ALA A 304 -21.16 15.52 -63.40
N ARG A 305 -21.17 14.20 -63.13
CA ARG A 305 -22.39 13.41 -62.83
C ARG A 305 -22.74 13.38 -61.34
N GLY A 306 -22.02 14.13 -60.50
CA GLY A 306 -22.24 14.21 -59.06
C GLY A 306 -21.54 13.12 -58.24
N ALA A 307 -20.59 12.39 -58.82
CA ALA A 307 -19.79 11.40 -58.10
C ALA A 307 -18.62 12.07 -57.35
N THR A 308 -18.34 11.63 -56.12
CA THR A 308 -17.19 12.11 -55.34
C THR A 308 -15.92 11.39 -55.78
N VAL A 309 -14.94 12.14 -56.29
CA VAL A 309 -13.67 11.60 -56.79
C VAL A 309 -12.59 11.80 -55.74
N VAL A 310 -11.92 10.71 -55.35
CA VAL A 310 -10.87 10.72 -54.32
C VAL A 310 -9.59 10.13 -54.91
N TYR A 311 -8.47 10.85 -54.81
CA TYR A 311 -7.18 10.38 -55.32
C TYR A 311 -6.38 9.67 -54.23
N VAL A 312 -5.71 8.59 -54.60
CA VAL A 312 -4.75 7.88 -53.75
C VAL A 312 -3.36 8.22 -54.27
N ASP A 313 -2.64 9.09 -53.56
CA ASP A 313 -1.20 9.23 -53.77
C ASP A 313 -0.53 7.91 -53.37
N GLY A 314 0.53 7.48 -54.06
CA GLY A 314 1.19 6.17 -53.91
C GLY A 314 1.79 5.89 -52.52
N SER A 315 1.55 6.75 -51.53
CA SER A 315 1.72 6.51 -50.11
C SER A 315 0.37 6.14 -49.50
N TRP A 316 0.23 4.89 -49.05
CA TRP A 316 -0.99 4.22 -48.56
C TRP A 316 -1.77 4.89 -47.39
N CYS A 317 -1.52 6.16 -47.08
CA CYS A 317 -1.91 6.78 -45.82
C CYS A 317 -2.76 8.06 -45.93
N PHE A 318 -2.90 8.69 -47.10
CA PHE A 318 -3.70 9.92 -47.21
C PHE A 318 -4.59 9.93 -48.47
N LEU A 319 -5.87 10.23 -48.25
CA LEU A 319 -6.88 10.46 -49.29
C LEU A 319 -7.13 11.96 -49.38
N HIS A 320 -7.10 12.49 -50.59
CA HIS A 320 -7.38 13.91 -50.85
C HIS A 320 -8.67 14.02 -51.66
N ASP A 321 -9.56 14.94 -51.24
CA ASP A 321 -10.66 15.38 -52.11
C ASP A 321 -10.05 16.03 -53.36
N ALA A 322 -10.50 15.60 -54.53
CA ALA A 322 -10.09 16.21 -55.79
C ALA A 322 -10.59 17.67 -55.81
N GLN A 323 -9.67 18.64 -55.77
CA GLN A 323 -9.96 20.06 -55.98
C GLN A 323 -10.13 20.38 -57.46
#